data_AF-A0A330HQV1-F1
#
_entry.id   AF-A0A330HQV1-F1
#
_cell.length_a   1.000
_cell.length_b   1.000
_cell.length_c   1.000
_cell.angle_alpha   90.00
_cell.angle_beta   90.00
_cell.angle_gamma   90.00
#
_symmetry.space_group_name_H-M   'P 1'
#
loop_
_entity.id
_entity.type
_entity.pdbx_description
1 polymer ?
#
loop_
_entity_poly.entity_id
_entity_poly.type
_entity_poly.pdbx_seq_one_letter_code
_entity_poly.pdbx_strand_id
1 'polypeptide(L)'
;MRVLLAIIGIYQAANGIVMLIVPGFWYSAVPGVPDTGPANIHFIRDIGLAFLAAGAALLMASRRPDDGRLIAAATIFLGGHAICHLIEMAHGTTMGAAARDILLIVVPGLLPLAAFPARDQESEVMMFKRLLKQQLWKFENRYGYDTGYMRELVDTDEFGALKLALISPFTNERFSLPAAAYFTARITATRRADCGSCMKLVITLAREAGVELKAIEALLNGAAALLPDEMVLAERYARAVLDNDPELPDIIDACEQRWGKAGVAGLSAAVVSGQLYPTFKRGLGHGNACEPVLAWLKAEAAKDRPQHHAEAEFA
;
A
#
# COMPACT_ATOMS: atom_id res chain seq x y z
N MET A 1 -32.56 4.70 14.98
CA MET A 1 -31.25 4.33 15.56
C MET A 1 -31.07 4.71 17.03
N ARG A 2 -31.36 5.95 17.45
CA ARG A 2 -31.21 6.38 18.86
C ARG A 2 -31.96 5.51 19.87
N VAL A 3 -33.23 5.19 19.59
CA VAL A 3 -34.06 4.33 20.46
C VAL A 3 -33.47 2.93 20.62
N LEU A 4 -32.95 2.36 19.53
CA LEU A 4 -32.30 1.05 19.54
C LEU A 4 -31.06 1.05 20.46
N LEU A 5 -30.16 2.02 20.27
CA LEU A 5 -28.97 2.18 21.10
C LEU A 5 -29.32 2.40 22.59
N ALA A 6 -30.40 3.15 22.86
CA ALA A 6 -30.86 3.36 24.23
C ALA A 6 -31.40 2.07 24.86
N ILE A 7 -32.22 1.30 24.15
CA ILE A 7 -32.77 0.02 24.64
C ILE A 7 -31.64 -0.96 24.95
N ILE A 8 -30.72 -1.17 24.01
CA ILE A 8 -29.59 -2.08 24.21
C ILE A 8 -28.69 -1.57 25.33
N GLY A 9 -28.39 -0.27 25.36
CA GLY A 9 -27.56 0.34 26.39
C GLY A 9 -28.14 0.20 27.80
N ILE A 10 -29.45 0.40 27.97
CA ILE A 10 -30.15 0.19 29.25
C ILE A 10 -30.09 -1.28 29.65
N TYR A 11 -30.38 -2.20 28.72
CA TYR A 11 -30.34 -3.64 28.96
C TYR A 11 -28.95 -4.09 29.46
N GLN A 12 -27.88 -3.69 28.77
CA GLN A 12 -26.52 -4.08 29.15
C GLN A 12 -26.05 -3.42 30.44
N ALA A 13 -26.39 -2.15 30.67
CA ALA A 13 -26.08 -1.47 31.92
C ALA A 13 -26.80 -2.12 33.10
N ALA A 14 -28.08 -2.48 32.95
CA ALA A 14 -28.84 -3.18 33.97
C ALA A 14 -28.23 -4.56 34.27
N ASN A 15 -27.86 -5.33 33.25
CA ASN A 15 -27.17 -6.61 33.43
C ASN A 15 -25.85 -6.44 34.22
N GLY A 16 -25.01 -5.49 33.83
CA GLY A 16 -23.76 -5.18 34.54
C GLY A 16 -23.98 -4.74 35.99
N ILE A 17 -25.00 -3.93 36.27
CA ILE A 17 -25.35 -3.51 37.63
C ILE A 17 -25.76 -4.71 38.50
N VAL A 18 -26.57 -5.64 37.97
CA VAL A 18 -26.96 -6.85 38.71
C VAL A 18 -25.73 -7.72 39.02
N MET A 19 -24.80 -7.87 38.07
CA MET A 19 -23.53 -8.58 38.28
C MET A 19 -22.67 -7.92 39.37
N LEU A 20 -22.71 -6.59 39.50
CA LEU A 20 -21.94 -5.86 40.50
C LEU A 20 -22.53 -5.98 41.91
N ILE A 21 -23.85 -5.77 42.01
CA ILE A 21 -24.56 -5.68 43.30
C ILE A 21 -24.89 -7.07 43.85
N VAL A 22 -25.41 -7.98 43.02
CA VAL A 22 -25.90 -9.31 43.44
C VAL A 22 -25.31 -10.44 42.56
N PRO A 23 -23.97 -10.60 42.50
CA PRO A 23 -23.30 -11.54 41.60
C PRO A 23 -23.73 -13.00 41.78
N GLY A 24 -23.99 -13.43 43.02
CA GLY A 24 -24.43 -14.80 43.31
C GLY A 24 -25.81 -15.11 42.73
N PHE A 25 -26.75 -14.16 42.85
CA PHE A 25 -28.07 -14.28 42.22
C PHE A 25 -27.93 -14.35 40.70
N TRP A 26 -27.16 -13.42 40.11
CA TRP A 26 -26.91 -13.39 38.67
C TRP A 26 -26.39 -14.74 38.16
N TYR A 27 -25.34 -15.27 38.81
CA TYR A 27 -24.74 -16.54 38.43
C TYR A 27 -25.76 -17.70 38.45
N SER A 28 -26.61 -17.76 39.47
CA SER A 28 -27.65 -18.80 39.55
C SER A 28 -28.84 -18.60 38.61
N ALA A 29 -29.13 -17.35 38.21
CA ALA A 29 -30.32 -16.99 37.46
C ALA A 29 -30.11 -17.00 35.95
N VAL A 30 -28.87 -16.79 35.47
CA VAL A 30 -28.56 -16.79 34.04
C VAL A 30 -28.40 -18.24 33.54
N PRO A 31 -29.25 -18.71 32.62
CA PRO A 31 -29.18 -20.09 32.16
C PRO A 31 -27.85 -20.38 31.45
N GLY A 32 -27.24 -21.53 31.75
CA GLY A 32 -25.98 -21.97 31.15
C GLY A 32 -24.72 -21.47 31.86
N VAL A 33 -24.80 -20.39 32.65
CA VAL A 33 -23.63 -19.87 33.39
C VAL A 33 -23.13 -20.85 34.46
N PRO A 34 -23.98 -21.50 35.28
CA PRO A 34 -23.52 -22.49 36.25
C PRO A 34 -22.81 -23.70 35.63
N ASP A 35 -23.13 -24.02 34.37
CA ASP A 35 -22.55 -25.16 33.65
C ASP A 35 -21.08 -24.88 33.22
N THR A 36 -20.63 -23.63 33.27
CA THR A 36 -19.27 -23.21 32.88
C THR A 36 -18.21 -23.41 33.97
N GLY A 37 -18.61 -23.81 35.17
CA GLY A 37 -17.71 -24.02 36.31
C GLY A 37 -18.06 -23.17 37.54
N PRO A 38 -17.31 -23.31 38.65
CA PRO A 38 -17.66 -22.71 39.94
C PRO A 38 -17.66 -21.18 39.90
N ALA A 39 -18.55 -20.56 40.68
CA ALA A 39 -18.68 -19.11 40.74
C ALA A 39 -17.41 -18.43 41.27
N ASN A 40 -16.88 -17.49 40.49
CA ASN A 40 -15.86 -16.54 40.93
C ASN A 40 -16.46 -15.12 40.99
N ILE A 41 -16.73 -14.66 42.21
CA ILE A 41 -17.43 -13.38 42.45
C ILE A 41 -16.64 -12.17 41.95
N HIS A 42 -15.30 -12.19 42.06
CA HIS A 42 -14.47 -11.12 41.56
C HIS A 42 -14.58 -11.04 40.03
N PHE A 43 -14.43 -12.19 39.37
CA PHE A 43 -14.54 -12.28 37.91
C PHE A 43 -15.91 -11.84 37.37
N ILE A 44 -17.01 -12.23 38.04
CA ILE A 44 -18.35 -11.78 37.67
C ILE A 44 -18.46 -10.25 37.76
N ARG A 45 -17.85 -9.62 38.77
CA ARG A 45 -17.87 -8.16 38.90
C ARG A 45 -17.04 -7.47 37.82
N ASP A 46 -15.91 -8.03 37.43
CA ASP A 46 -15.07 -7.49 36.35
C ASP A 46 -15.84 -7.52 35.01
N ILE A 47 -16.52 -8.63 34.71
CA ILE A 47 -17.40 -8.74 33.55
C ILE A 47 -18.58 -7.76 33.67
N GLY A 48 -19.12 -7.59 34.87
CA GLY A 48 -20.16 -6.60 35.17
C GLY A 48 -19.73 -5.16 34.83
N LEU A 49 -18.49 -4.78 35.13
CA LEU A 49 -17.93 -3.49 34.73
C LEU A 49 -17.83 -3.35 33.20
N ALA A 50 -17.48 -4.43 32.49
CA ALA A 50 -17.42 -4.42 31.03
C ALA A 50 -18.80 -4.22 30.39
N PHE A 51 -19.84 -4.92 30.88
CA PHE A 51 -21.23 -4.70 30.44
C PHE A 51 -21.73 -3.29 30.77
N LEU A 52 -21.40 -2.78 31.96
CA LEU A 52 -21.78 -1.43 32.36
C LEU A 52 -21.09 -0.36 31.48
N ALA A 53 -19.80 -0.54 31.19
CA ALA A 53 -19.04 0.35 30.31
C ALA A 53 -19.60 0.36 28.89
N ALA A 54 -19.87 -0.82 28.32
CA ALA A 54 -20.48 -0.94 27.01
C ALA A 54 -21.90 -0.32 26.97
N GLY A 55 -22.73 -0.59 28.00
CA GLY A 55 -24.06 -0.01 28.13
C GLY A 55 -24.03 1.52 28.23
N ALA A 56 -23.11 2.08 29.04
CA ALA A 56 -22.91 3.52 29.16
C ALA A 56 -22.47 4.15 27.83
N ALA A 57 -21.55 3.51 27.10
CA ALA A 57 -21.12 3.97 25.78
C ALA A 57 -22.29 4.00 24.78
N LEU A 58 -23.16 2.99 24.75
CA LEU A 58 -24.36 2.99 23.90
C LEU A 58 -25.39 4.05 24.33
N LEU A 59 -25.55 4.31 25.62
CA LEU A 59 -26.41 5.37 26.15
C LEU A 59 -25.88 6.78 25.84
N MET A 60 -24.55 6.94 25.76
CA MET A 60 -23.93 8.18 25.27
C MET A 60 -24.09 8.30 23.75
N ALA A 61 -23.90 7.21 23.00
CA ALA A 61 -24.10 7.16 21.56
C ALA A 61 -25.55 7.47 21.15
N SER A 62 -26.54 7.03 21.93
CA SER A 62 -27.96 7.33 21.64
C SER A 62 -28.28 8.82 21.68
N ARG A 63 -27.49 9.60 22.43
CA ARG A 63 -27.56 11.08 22.49
C ARG A 63 -26.67 11.76 21.44
N ARG A 64 -25.74 11.04 20.82
CA ARG A 64 -24.79 11.49 19.80
C ARG A 64 -24.71 10.46 18.66
N PRO A 65 -25.77 10.28 17.86
CA PRO A 65 -25.84 9.21 16.86
C PRO A 65 -24.77 9.33 15.75
N ASP A 66 -24.20 10.53 15.58
CA ASP A 66 -23.21 10.82 14.53
C ASP A 66 -21.77 10.45 14.98
N ASP A 67 -21.58 10.11 16.27
CA ASP A 67 -20.29 9.70 16.82
C ASP A 67 -20.17 8.16 16.89
N GLY A 68 -19.74 7.57 15.77
CA GLY A 68 -19.52 6.12 15.66
C GLY A 68 -18.43 5.57 16.59
N ARG A 69 -17.61 6.41 17.24
CA ARG A 69 -16.54 5.95 18.15
C ARG A 69 -17.10 5.31 19.41
N LEU A 70 -18.23 5.82 19.92
CA LEU A 70 -18.91 5.26 21.09
C LEU A 70 -19.54 3.89 20.78
N ILE A 71 -20.08 3.73 19.56
CA ILE A 71 -20.60 2.46 19.06
C ILE A 71 -19.46 1.45 18.88
N ALA A 72 -18.32 1.89 18.33
CA ALA A 72 -17.12 1.07 18.19
C ALA A 72 -16.62 0.59 19.56
N ALA A 73 -16.50 1.48 20.54
CA ALA A 73 -16.07 1.14 21.90
C ALA A 73 -16.97 0.09 22.56
N ALA A 74 -18.29 0.24 22.45
CA ALA A 74 -19.24 -0.74 22.99
C ALA A 74 -19.15 -2.10 22.28
N THR A 75 -18.97 -2.09 20.95
CA THR A 75 -18.92 -3.31 20.14
C THR A 75 -17.69 -4.17 20.40
N ILE A 76 -16.57 -3.59 20.88
CA ILE A 76 -15.38 -4.39 21.23
C ILE A 76 -15.73 -5.49 22.22
N PHE A 77 -16.38 -5.12 23.34
CA PHE A 77 -16.77 -6.10 24.35
C PHE A 77 -18.00 -6.90 23.92
N LEU A 78 -19.08 -6.22 23.51
CA LEU A 78 -20.35 -6.90 23.19
C LEU A 78 -20.26 -7.81 21.96
N GLY A 79 -19.62 -7.32 20.89
CA GLY A 79 -19.39 -8.10 19.67
C GLY A 79 -18.36 -9.19 19.88
N GLY A 80 -17.27 -8.91 20.61
CA GLY A 80 -16.28 -9.94 20.97
C GLY A 80 -16.91 -11.07 21.79
N HIS A 81 -17.74 -10.73 22.77
CA HIS A 81 -18.48 -11.70 23.58
C HIS A 81 -19.46 -12.53 22.73
N ALA A 82 -20.24 -11.88 21.85
CA ALA A 82 -21.12 -12.57 20.91
C ALA A 82 -20.37 -13.56 20.00
N ILE A 83 -19.19 -13.18 19.50
CA ILE A 83 -18.34 -14.05 18.69
C ILE A 83 -17.84 -15.26 19.48
N CYS A 84 -17.49 -15.10 20.75
CA CYS A 84 -17.10 -16.23 21.61
C CYS A 84 -18.21 -17.27 21.71
N HIS A 85 -19.46 -16.83 21.94
CA HIS A 85 -20.61 -17.75 21.95
C HIS A 85 -20.82 -18.45 20.60
N LEU A 86 -20.65 -17.73 19.48
CA LEU A 86 -20.72 -18.36 18.15
C LEU A 86 -19.64 -19.45 17.95
N ILE A 87 -18.42 -19.23 18.46
CA ILE A 87 -17.34 -20.21 18.42
C ILE A 87 -17.66 -21.43 19.30
N GLU A 88 -18.17 -21.22 20.51
CA GLU A 88 -18.59 -22.31 21.40
C GLU A 88 -19.70 -23.16 20.79
N MET A 89 -20.70 -22.52 20.17
CA MET A 89 -21.78 -23.21 19.46
C MET A 89 -21.24 -24.07 18.30
N ALA A 90 -20.22 -23.59 17.59
CA ALA A 90 -19.59 -24.33 16.50
C ALA A 90 -18.86 -25.60 16.97
N HIS A 91 -18.42 -25.64 18.24
CA HIS A 91 -17.82 -26.84 18.85
C HIS A 91 -18.85 -27.84 19.41
N GLY A 92 -20.15 -27.52 19.33
CA GLY A 92 -21.25 -28.41 19.66
C GLY A 92 -22.18 -27.84 20.73
N THR A 93 -23.47 -27.76 20.43
CA THR A 93 -24.51 -27.29 21.36
C THR A 93 -25.86 -27.92 21.03
N THR A 94 -26.80 -27.87 21.96
CA THR A 94 -28.20 -28.28 21.70
C THR A 94 -28.96 -27.17 21.00
N MET A 95 -30.03 -27.50 20.26
CA MET A 95 -30.87 -26.49 19.59
C MET A 95 -31.48 -25.46 20.56
N GLY A 96 -31.86 -25.89 21.78
CA GLY A 96 -32.42 -24.99 22.78
C GLY A 96 -31.40 -24.00 23.34
N ALA A 97 -30.17 -24.47 23.62
CA ALA A 97 -29.07 -23.63 24.06
C ALA A 97 -28.63 -22.65 22.95
N ALA A 98 -28.55 -23.12 21.70
CA ALA A 98 -28.27 -22.28 20.55
C ALA A 98 -29.29 -21.13 20.39
N ALA A 99 -30.59 -21.45 20.45
CA ALA A 99 -31.64 -20.45 20.31
C ALA A 99 -31.59 -19.38 21.43
N ARG A 100 -31.33 -19.81 22.66
CA ARG A 100 -31.14 -18.92 23.81
C ARG A 100 -29.96 -17.99 23.59
N ASP A 101 -28.78 -18.52 23.27
CA ASP A 101 -27.55 -17.74 23.12
C ASP A 101 -27.64 -16.77 21.93
N ILE A 102 -28.24 -17.20 20.82
CA ILE A 102 -28.51 -16.31 19.69
C ILE A 102 -29.38 -15.13 20.12
N LEU A 103 -30.52 -15.41 20.78
CA LEU A 103 -31.49 -14.38 21.14
C LEU A 103 -30.98 -13.42 22.22
N LEU A 104 -30.34 -13.95 23.26
CA LEU A 104 -30.00 -13.19 24.46
C LEU A 104 -28.58 -12.62 24.44
N ILE A 105 -27.69 -13.13 23.58
CA ILE A 105 -26.28 -12.75 23.57
C ILE A 105 -25.85 -12.26 22.19
N VAL A 106 -26.02 -13.06 21.15
CA VAL A 106 -25.49 -12.74 19.81
C VAL A 106 -26.23 -11.55 19.19
N VAL A 107 -27.56 -11.60 19.15
CA VAL A 107 -28.38 -10.51 18.59
C VAL A 107 -28.10 -9.20 19.32
N PRO A 108 -28.30 -9.06 20.65
CA PRO A 108 -28.04 -7.79 21.32
C PRO A 108 -26.56 -7.36 21.29
N GLY A 109 -25.62 -8.30 21.15
CA GLY A 109 -24.19 -8.01 21.04
C GLY A 109 -23.75 -7.44 19.69
N LEU A 110 -24.38 -7.87 18.59
CA LEU A 110 -24.05 -7.43 17.23
C LEU A 110 -24.96 -6.32 16.70
N LEU A 111 -26.18 -6.19 17.23
CA LEU A 111 -27.17 -5.21 16.78
C LEU A 111 -26.70 -3.73 16.82
N PRO A 112 -25.79 -3.30 17.73
CA PRO A 112 -25.20 -1.96 17.66
C PRO A 112 -24.44 -1.66 16.36
N LEU A 113 -23.95 -2.67 15.63
CA LEU A 113 -23.27 -2.47 14.34
C LEU A 113 -24.17 -1.83 13.28
N ALA A 114 -25.49 -2.08 13.35
CA ALA A 114 -26.45 -1.47 12.43
C ALA A 114 -26.58 0.05 12.62
N ALA A 115 -26.02 0.59 13.72
CA ALA A 115 -26.12 1.98 14.11
C ALA A 115 -24.96 2.86 13.67
N PHE A 116 -23.93 2.30 13.02
CA PHE A 116 -22.84 3.11 12.50
C PHE A 116 -23.39 4.17 11.52
N PRO A 117 -23.01 5.44 11.68
CA PRO A 117 -23.39 6.46 10.70
C PRO A 117 -22.81 6.06 9.34
N ALA A 118 -23.58 6.32 8.28
CA ALA A 118 -23.06 6.22 6.92
C ALA A 118 -21.80 7.11 6.84
N ARG A 119 -20.66 6.51 6.47
CA ARG A 119 -19.41 7.26 6.34
C ARG A 119 -19.59 8.36 5.28
N ASP A 120 -19.09 9.55 5.57
CA ASP A 120 -19.02 10.64 4.61
C ASP A 120 -18.00 10.28 3.52
N GLN A 121 -18.51 9.83 2.39
CA GLN A 121 -17.74 9.41 1.23
C GLN A 121 -16.88 10.56 0.66
N GLU A 122 -17.31 11.82 0.81
CA GLU A 122 -16.51 12.97 0.35
C GLU A 122 -15.24 13.16 1.20
N SER A 123 -15.35 13.00 2.52
CA SER A 123 -14.20 13.10 3.43
C SER A 123 -13.15 12.01 3.18
N GLU A 124 -13.58 10.78 2.89
CA GLU A 124 -12.68 9.66 2.60
C GLU A 124 -11.94 9.86 1.28
N VAL A 125 -12.67 10.27 0.23
CA VAL A 125 -12.08 10.60 -1.07
C VAL A 125 -11.07 11.74 -0.94
N MET A 126 -11.39 12.79 -0.19
CA MET A 126 -10.49 13.93 0.01
C MET A 126 -9.22 13.54 0.77
N MET A 127 -9.35 12.75 1.84
CA MET A 127 -8.21 12.19 2.57
C MET A 127 -7.34 11.30 1.67
N PHE A 128 -7.97 10.46 0.84
CA PHE A 128 -7.29 9.57 -0.08
C PHE A 128 -6.50 10.34 -1.16
N LYS A 129 -7.12 11.33 -1.82
CA LYS A 129 -6.45 12.23 -2.77
C LYS A 129 -5.26 12.93 -2.12
N ARG A 130 -5.43 13.43 -0.89
CA ARG A 130 -4.36 14.08 -0.13
C ARG A 130 -3.18 13.13 0.11
N LEU A 131 -3.45 11.88 0.48
CA LEU A 131 -2.41 10.87 0.69
C LEU A 131 -1.63 10.58 -0.60
N LEU A 132 -2.32 10.34 -1.72
CA LEU A 132 -1.68 10.09 -3.02
C LEU A 132 -0.79 11.27 -3.43
N LYS A 133 -1.32 12.49 -3.36
CA LYS A 133 -0.55 13.71 -3.69
C LYS A 133 0.65 13.91 -2.78
N GLN A 134 0.53 13.63 -1.48
CA GLN A 134 1.66 13.71 -0.55
C GLN A 134 2.80 12.77 -0.93
N GLN A 135 2.48 11.55 -1.37
CA GLN A 135 3.49 10.60 -1.83
C GLN A 135 4.17 11.07 -3.12
N LEU A 136 3.40 11.65 -4.06
CA LEU A 136 3.95 12.25 -5.28
C LEU A 136 4.88 13.44 -4.96
N TRP A 137 4.51 14.32 -4.03
CA TRP A 137 5.36 15.42 -3.57
C TRP A 137 6.68 14.94 -2.95
N LYS A 138 6.65 13.88 -2.14
CA LYS A 138 7.88 13.29 -1.58
C LYS A 138 8.78 12.75 -2.70
N PHE A 139 8.20 12.10 -3.70
CA PHE A 139 8.94 11.58 -4.84
C PHE A 139 9.56 12.71 -5.67
N GLU A 140 8.78 13.75 -5.99
CA GLU A 140 9.23 14.93 -6.71
C GLU A 140 10.41 15.61 -6.01
N ASN A 141 10.30 15.83 -4.70
CA ASN A 141 11.36 16.45 -3.92
C ASN A 141 12.62 15.59 -3.84
N ARG A 142 12.48 14.26 -3.77
CA ARG A 142 13.63 13.34 -3.71
C ARG A 142 14.43 13.33 -5.01
N TYR A 143 13.73 13.31 -6.15
CA TYR A 143 14.38 13.09 -7.45
C TYR A 143 14.47 14.33 -8.33
N GLY A 144 13.90 15.47 -7.91
CA GLY A 144 13.80 16.67 -8.75
C GLY A 144 12.99 16.42 -10.03
N TYR A 145 11.99 15.52 -9.96
CA TYR A 145 11.19 15.08 -11.10
C TYR A 145 9.78 15.64 -11.02
N ASP A 146 9.33 16.34 -12.06
CA ASP A 146 7.97 16.89 -12.13
C ASP A 146 6.89 15.79 -12.19
N THR A 147 6.09 15.73 -11.12
CA THR A 147 4.94 14.84 -10.91
C THR A 147 3.60 15.54 -11.16
N GLY A 148 3.59 16.75 -11.73
CA GLY A 148 2.38 17.53 -12.03
C GLY A 148 1.29 16.72 -12.72
N TYR A 149 1.64 16.02 -13.80
CA TYR A 149 0.73 15.14 -14.55
C TYR A 149 0.11 14.02 -13.71
N MET A 150 0.83 13.49 -12.71
CA MET A 150 0.29 12.46 -11.81
C MET A 150 -0.64 13.05 -10.76
N ARG A 151 -0.34 14.27 -10.28
CA ARG A 151 -1.21 14.99 -9.34
C ARG A 151 -2.52 15.42 -10.00
N GLU A 152 -2.46 15.82 -11.27
CA GLU A 152 -3.62 16.09 -12.12
C GLU A 152 -4.47 14.82 -12.28
N LEU A 153 -3.85 13.67 -12.56
CA LEU A 153 -4.57 12.39 -12.62
C LEU A 153 -5.29 12.06 -11.29
N VAL A 154 -4.68 12.35 -10.13
CA VAL A 154 -5.34 12.17 -8.81
C VAL A 154 -6.57 13.08 -8.66
N ASP A 155 -6.53 14.28 -9.25
CA ASP A 155 -7.68 15.18 -9.23
C ASP A 155 -8.81 14.69 -10.13
N THR A 156 -8.46 14.19 -11.32
CA THR A 156 -9.41 13.67 -12.31
C THR A 156 -10.04 12.34 -11.88
N ASP A 157 -9.24 11.36 -11.49
CA ASP A 157 -9.68 10.02 -11.06
C ASP A 157 -8.65 9.41 -10.10
N GLU A 158 -8.94 9.49 -8.81
CA GLU A 158 -8.10 8.96 -7.75
C GLU A 158 -7.91 7.44 -7.79
N PHE A 159 -8.90 6.68 -8.27
CA PHE A 159 -8.80 5.24 -8.39
C PHE A 159 -7.98 4.85 -9.63
N GLY A 160 -8.10 5.61 -10.71
CA GLY A 160 -7.20 5.54 -11.86
C GLY A 160 -5.75 5.82 -11.46
N ALA A 161 -5.51 6.87 -10.68
CA ALA A 161 -4.19 7.19 -10.14
C ALA A 161 -3.64 6.09 -9.22
N LEU A 162 -4.48 5.49 -8.37
CA LEU A 162 -4.08 4.34 -7.55
C LEU A 162 -3.66 3.15 -8.40
N LYS A 163 -4.43 2.80 -9.44
CA LYS A 163 -4.07 1.71 -10.35
C LYS A 163 -2.73 1.96 -11.04
N LEU A 164 -2.48 3.20 -11.46
CA LEU A 164 -1.18 3.58 -12.00
C LEU A 164 -0.07 3.45 -10.93
N ALA A 165 -0.32 3.83 -9.69
CA ALA A 165 0.66 3.65 -8.61
C ALA A 165 0.99 2.17 -8.36
N LEU A 166 -0.03 1.29 -8.43
CA LEU A 166 0.11 -0.16 -8.25
C LEU A 166 0.90 -0.86 -9.36
N ILE A 167 1.18 -0.20 -10.50
CA ILE A 167 2.08 -0.75 -11.53
C ILE A 167 3.56 -0.58 -11.17
N SER A 168 3.87 0.35 -10.25
CA SER A 168 5.26 0.70 -9.91
C SER A 168 6.09 -0.49 -9.41
N PRO A 169 5.58 -1.40 -8.54
CA PRO A 169 6.31 -2.59 -8.13
C PRO A 169 6.69 -3.48 -9.32
N PHE A 170 5.77 -3.69 -10.27
CA PHE A 170 6.05 -4.46 -11.48
C PHE A 170 7.12 -3.78 -12.35
N THR A 171 6.98 -2.48 -12.61
CA THR A 171 7.93 -1.71 -13.45
C THR A 171 9.28 -1.41 -12.78
N ASN A 172 9.50 -1.90 -11.56
CA ASN A 172 10.79 -1.86 -10.87
C ASN A 172 11.32 -3.27 -10.52
N GLU A 173 10.53 -4.32 -10.79
CA GLU A 173 10.95 -5.70 -10.57
C GLU A 173 11.97 -6.11 -11.63
N ARG A 174 13.10 -6.66 -11.17
CA ARG A 174 14.21 -7.05 -12.07
C ARG A 174 14.17 -8.51 -12.45
N PHE A 175 13.39 -9.35 -11.74
CA PHE A 175 13.31 -10.79 -12.02
C PHE A 175 14.70 -11.45 -12.07
N SER A 176 15.57 -11.10 -11.11
CA SER A 176 16.98 -11.54 -11.02
C SER A 176 17.93 -10.99 -12.09
N LEU A 177 17.47 -10.11 -12.98
CA LEU A 177 18.35 -9.44 -13.95
C LEU A 177 19.34 -8.48 -13.24
N PRO A 178 20.63 -8.48 -13.60
CA PRO A 178 21.60 -7.52 -13.08
C PRO A 178 21.18 -6.06 -13.32
N ALA A 179 21.56 -5.16 -12.39
CA ALA A 179 21.21 -3.74 -12.46
C ALA A 179 21.62 -3.10 -13.79
N ALA A 180 22.85 -3.37 -14.25
CA ALA A 180 23.39 -2.78 -15.47
C ALA A 180 22.56 -3.17 -16.71
N ALA A 181 22.21 -4.45 -16.86
CA ALA A 181 21.34 -4.91 -17.95
C ALA A 181 19.93 -4.31 -17.87
N TYR A 182 19.31 -4.33 -16.69
CA TYR A 182 17.97 -3.76 -16.47
C TYR A 182 17.90 -2.27 -16.82
N PHE A 183 18.81 -1.46 -16.26
CA PHE A 183 18.82 -0.03 -16.50
C PHE A 183 19.28 0.31 -17.91
N THR A 184 20.11 -0.50 -18.56
CA THR A 184 20.45 -0.30 -19.98
C THR A 184 19.20 -0.43 -20.86
N ALA A 185 18.42 -1.51 -20.69
CA ALA A 185 17.18 -1.69 -21.44
C ALA A 185 16.17 -0.56 -21.16
N ARG A 186 16.01 -0.16 -19.89
CA ARG A 186 15.13 0.94 -19.49
C ARG A 186 15.58 2.29 -20.05
N ILE A 187 16.87 2.61 -20.00
CA ILE A 187 17.45 3.85 -20.57
C ILE A 187 17.22 3.87 -22.08
N THR A 188 17.53 2.77 -22.79
CA THR A 188 17.30 2.66 -24.24
C THR A 188 15.84 2.89 -24.60
N ALA A 189 14.90 2.31 -23.84
CA ALA A 189 13.49 2.56 -24.01
C ALA A 189 13.11 4.03 -23.71
N THR A 190 13.55 4.61 -22.59
CA THR A 190 13.26 6.01 -22.29
C THR A 190 13.86 6.97 -23.31
N ARG A 191 14.99 6.63 -23.93
CA ARG A 191 15.58 7.39 -25.03
C ARG A 191 14.67 7.37 -26.26
N ARG A 192 14.13 6.20 -26.62
CA ARG A 192 13.17 6.07 -27.71
C ARG A 192 11.88 6.85 -27.45
N ALA A 193 11.47 6.91 -26.19
CA ALA A 193 10.31 7.67 -25.76
C ALA A 193 10.56 9.17 -25.68
N ASP A 194 11.79 9.66 -25.86
CA ASP A 194 12.18 11.08 -25.94
C ASP A 194 11.56 11.96 -24.83
N CYS A 195 11.80 11.59 -23.56
CA CYS A 195 11.42 12.38 -22.39
C CYS A 195 12.66 12.70 -21.53
N GLY A 196 13.11 13.96 -21.56
CA GLY A 196 14.31 14.43 -20.86
C GLY A 196 14.28 14.23 -19.35
N SER A 197 13.24 14.71 -18.67
CA SER A 197 13.08 14.53 -17.21
C SER A 197 12.96 13.05 -16.82
N CYS A 198 12.27 12.24 -17.62
CA CYS A 198 12.16 10.80 -17.40
C CYS A 198 13.54 10.13 -17.54
N MET A 199 14.34 10.55 -18.53
CA MET A 199 15.69 10.05 -18.74
C MET A 199 16.60 10.38 -17.54
N LYS A 200 16.58 11.63 -17.05
CA LYS A 200 17.33 12.01 -15.85
C LYS A 200 16.94 11.17 -14.64
N LEU A 201 15.64 10.97 -14.43
CA LEU A 201 15.13 10.11 -13.35
C LEU A 201 15.67 8.67 -13.47
N VAL A 202 15.57 8.06 -14.65
CA VAL A 202 16.04 6.69 -14.88
C VAL A 202 17.55 6.56 -14.64
N ILE A 203 18.35 7.55 -15.06
CA ILE A 203 19.80 7.59 -14.80
C ILE A 203 20.08 7.70 -13.31
N THR A 204 19.35 8.55 -12.58
CA THR A 204 19.48 8.66 -11.12
C THR A 204 19.16 7.33 -10.43
N LEU A 205 18.09 6.64 -10.85
CA LEU A 205 17.74 5.32 -10.32
C LEU A 205 18.80 4.25 -10.67
N ALA A 206 19.38 4.32 -11.86
CA ALA A 206 20.46 3.42 -12.28
C ALA A 206 21.70 3.58 -11.40
N ARG A 207 22.07 4.83 -11.10
CA ARG A 207 23.15 5.17 -10.17
C ARG A 207 22.87 4.65 -8.76
N GLU A 208 21.66 4.86 -8.23
CA GLU A 208 21.27 4.32 -6.92
C GLU A 208 21.36 2.78 -6.87
N ALA A 209 21.14 2.11 -8.00
CA ALA A 209 21.30 0.66 -8.13
C ALA A 209 22.75 0.20 -8.41
N GLY A 210 23.71 1.12 -8.41
CA GLY A 210 25.14 0.82 -8.56
C GLY A 210 25.66 0.80 -10.00
N VAL A 211 24.90 1.29 -10.99
CA VAL A 211 25.38 1.40 -12.37
C VAL A 211 26.27 2.64 -12.52
N GLU A 212 27.48 2.45 -13.05
CA GLU A 212 28.43 3.54 -13.21
C GLU A 212 27.96 4.60 -14.22
N LEU A 213 28.01 5.87 -13.84
CA LEU A 213 27.64 6.99 -14.71
C LEU A 213 28.48 7.04 -16.00
N LYS A 214 29.73 6.58 -15.95
CA LYS A 214 30.63 6.49 -17.12
C LYS A 214 30.11 5.48 -18.16
N ALA A 215 29.58 4.34 -17.72
CA ALA A 215 28.99 3.35 -18.60
C ALA A 215 27.68 3.88 -19.23
N ILE A 216 26.87 4.59 -18.44
CA ILE A 216 25.66 5.27 -18.94
C ILE A 216 26.02 6.35 -19.97
N GLU A 217 27.06 7.14 -19.72
CA GLU A 217 27.55 8.13 -20.68
C GLU A 217 28.02 7.48 -21.98
N ALA A 218 28.77 6.37 -21.91
CA ALA A 218 29.19 5.61 -23.08
C ALA A 218 27.98 5.08 -23.88
N LEU A 219 26.96 4.56 -23.19
CA LEU A 219 25.70 4.10 -23.80
C LEU A 219 24.99 5.23 -24.55
N LEU A 220 24.83 6.40 -23.92
CA LEU A 220 24.14 7.53 -24.56
C LEU A 220 24.91 8.08 -25.77
N ASN A 221 26.24 8.05 -25.72
CA ASN A 221 27.12 8.46 -26.83
C ASN A 221 27.25 7.39 -27.94
N GLY A 222 26.69 6.19 -27.77
CA GLY A 222 26.79 5.11 -28.75
C GLY A 222 28.17 4.45 -28.82
N ALA A 223 28.97 4.58 -27.76
CA ALA A 223 30.31 4.01 -27.66
C ALA A 223 30.26 2.54 -27.21
N ALA A 224 29.62 1.67 -28.01
CA ALA A 224 29.37 0.27 -27.67
C ALA A 224 30.65 -0.52 -27.29
N ALA A 225 31.79 -0.19 -27.88
CA ALA A 225 33.08 -0.80 -27.57
C ALA A 225 33.58 -0.55 -26.13
N LEU A 226 33.02 0.44 -25.43
CA LEU A 226 33.35 0.77 -24.04
C LEU A 226 32.34 0.19 -23.03
N LEU A 227 31.29 -0.47 -23.50
CA LEU A 227 30.26 -1.05 -22.66
C LEU A 227 30.61 -2.50 -22.27
N PRO A 228 30.29 -2.92 -21.04
CA PRO A 228 30.26 -4.34 -20.69
C PRO A 228 29.31 -5.12 -21.61
N ASP A 229 29.65 -6.37 -21.92
CA ASP A 229 28.87 -7.23 -22.83
C ASP A 229 27.39 -7.35 -22.43
N GLU A 230 27.09 -7.34 -21.13
CA GLU A 230 25.70 -7.37 -20.64
C GLU A 230 24.89 -6.14 -21.02
N MET A 231 25.51 -4.96 -21.04
CA MET A 231 24.86 -3.72 -21.46
C MET A 231 24.66 -3.72 -22.97
N VAL A 232 25.64 -4.19 -23.75
CA VAL A 232 25.52 -4.31 -25.21
C VAL A 232 24.34 -5.22 -25.59
N LEU A 233 24.24 -6.39 -24.96
CA LEU A 233 23.13 -7.33 -25.22
C LEU A 233 21.78 -6.75 -24.78
N ALA A 234 21.70 -6.11 -23.61
CA ALA A 234 20.47 -5.48 -23.12
C ALA A 234 20.02 -4.30 -24.00
N GLU A 235 20.96 -3.50 -24.53
CA GLU A 235 20.65 -2.44 -25.49
C GLU A 235 20.11 -3.01 -26.80
N ARG A 236 20.77 -4.05 -27.36
CA ARG A 236 20.33 -4.72 -28.58
C ARG A 236 18.92 -5.30 -28.40
N TYR A 237 18.65 -5.98 -27.28
CA TYR A 237 17.32 -6.48 -26.95
C TYR A 237 16.28 -5.37 -26.92
N ALA A 238 16.54 -4.28 -26.16
CA ALA A 238 15.56 -3.20 -26.03
C ALA A 238 15.25 -2.53 -27.37
N ARG A 239 16.27 -2.30 -28.22
CA ARG A 239 16.06 -1.79 -29.58
C ARG A 239 15.23 -2.76 -30.43
N ALA A 240 15.58 -4.04 -30.43
CA ALA A 240 14.88 -5.06 -31.20
C ALA A 240 13.39 -5.16 -30.82
N VAL A 241 13.07 -5.08 -29.52
CA VAL A 241 11.67 -5.05 -29.05
C VAL A 241 10.95 -3.79 -29.53
N LEU A 242 11.58 -2.62 -29.42
CA LEU A 242 10.96 -1.32 -29.75
C LEU A 242 10.77 -1.12 -31.25
N ASP A 243 11.67 -1.65 -32.06
CA ASP A 243 11.66 -1.50 -33.51
C ASP A 243 10.97 -2.69 -34.22
N ASN A 244 10.47 -3.67 -33.46
CA ASN A 244 9.85 -4.90 -33.96
C ASN A 244 10.77 -5.65 -34.94
N ASP A 245 12.02 -5.84 -34.52
CA ASP A 245 13.10 -6.37 -35.34
C ASP A 245 12.91 -7.86 -35.65
N PRO A 246 13.07 -8.31 -36.90
CA PRO A 246 12.96 -9.72 -37.26
C PRO A 246 13.97 -10.64 -36.55
N GLU A 247 15.11 -10.13 -36.08
CA GLU A 247 16.11 -10.88 -35.31
C GLU A 247 15.75 -11.03 -33.82
N LEU A 248 14.62 -10.46 -33.36
CA LEU A 248 14.23 -10.52 -31.96
C LEU A 248 14.21 -11.94 -31.36
N PRO A 249 13.76 -13.01 -32.05
CA PRO A 249 13.81 -14.37 -31.52
C PRO A 249 15.24 -14.82 -31.17
N ASP A 250 16.20 -14.59 -32.06
CA ASP A 250 17.61 -14.97 -31.83
C ASP A 250 18.24 -14.16 -30.68
N ILE A 251 17.83 -12.90 -30.54
CA ILE A 251 18.26 -12.04 -29.44
C ILE A 251 17.65 -12.50 -28.11
N ILE A 252 16.38 -12.93 -28.10
CA ILE A 252 15.74 -13.52 -26.92
C ILE A 252 16.49 -14.78 -26.50
N ASP A 253 16.85 -15.66 -27.45
CA ASP A 253 17.61 -16.88 -27.16
C ASP A 253 18.97 -16.56 -26.52
N ALA A 254 19.68 -15.55 -27.02
CA ALA A 254 20.94 -15.09 -26.42
C ALA A 254 20.74 -14.52 -25.00
N CYS A 255 19.67 -13.77 -24.77
CA CYS A 255 19.32 -13.26 -23.44
C CYS A 255 18.92 -14.39 -22.48
N GLU A 256 18.17 -15.40 -22.92
CA GLU A 256 17.80 -16.57 -22.12
C GLU A 256 19.03 -17.40 -21.75
N GLN A 257 19.97 -17.58 -22.68
CA GLN A 257 21.24 -18.27 -22.38
C GLN A 257 22.06 -17.54 -21.32
N ARG A 258 22.03 -16.20 -21.30
CA ARG A 258 22.81 -15.39 -20.36
C ARG A 258 22.15 -15.21 -18.99
N TRP A 259 20.84 -14.96 -18.95
CA TRP A 259 20.12 -14.57 -17.73
C TRP A 259 18.90 -15.44 -17.41
N GLY A 260 18.62 -16.47 -18.22
CA GLY A 260 17.44 -17.30 -18.12
C GLY A 260 16.15 -16.56 -18.46
N LYS A 261 15.04 -17.31 -18.40
CA LYS A 261 13.69 -16.79 -18.66
C LYS A 261 13.29 -15.65 -17.72
N ALA A 262 13.73 -15.71 -16.46
CA ALA A 262 13.49 -14.64 -15.48
C ALA A 262 14.20 -13.35 -15.90
N GLY A 263 15.45 -13.42 -16.37
CA GLY A 263 16.16 -12.27 -16.90
C GLY A 263 15.48 -11.64 -18.12
N VAL A 264 14.94 -12.45 -19.03
CA VAL A 264 14.14 -11.94 -20.17
C VAL A 264 12.87 -11.23 -19.71
N ALA A 265 12.18 -11.74 -18.69
CA ALA A 265 11.05 -11.04 -18.07
C ALA A 265 11.50 -9.68 -17.48
N GLY A 266 12.68 -9.63 -16.84
CA GLY A 266 13.30 -8.39 -16.36
C GLY A 266 13.60 -7.38 -17.47
N LEU A 267 14.14 -7.83 -18.61
CA LEU A 267 14.38 -6.97 -19.76
C LEU A 267 13.08 -6.43 -20.35
N SER A 268 12.05 -7.28 -20.49
CA SER A 268 10.73 -6.87 -20.96
C SER A 268 10.09 -5.84 -20.03
N ALA A 269 10.15 -6.07 -18.71
CA ALA A 269 9.65 -5.13 -17.71
C ALA A 269 10.39 -3.79 -17.78
N ALA A 270 11.71 -3.80 -17.98
CA ALA A 270 12.53 -2.61 -18.17
C ALA A 270 12.10 -1.78 -19.39
N VAL A 271 11.84 -2.44 -20.54
CA VAL A 271 11.36 -1.78 -21.76
C VAL A 271 10.00 -1.13 -21.53
N VAL A 272 9.05 -1.85 -20.93
CA VAL A 272 7.72 -1.32 -20.58
C VAL A 272 7.83 -0.13 -19.63
N SER A 273 8.64 -0.25 -18.58
CA SER A 273 8.91 0.80 -17.60
C SER A 273 9.47 2.06 -18.27
N GLY A 274 10.35 1.89 -19.25
CA GLY A 274 10.95 2.98 -20.01
C GLY A 274 10.01 3.66 -21.01
N GLN A 275 8.87 3.06 -21.35
CA GLN A 275 7.85 3.62 -22.25
C GLN A 275 6.61 4.17 -21.53
N LEU A 276 6.19 3.53 -20.44
CA LEU A 276 4.90 3.78 -19.77
C LEU A 276 4.75 5.25 -19.34
N TYR A 277 5.61 5.72 -18.44
CA TYR A 277 5.50 7.08 -17.88
C TYR A 277 5.80 8.17 -18.92
N PRO A 278 6.84 8.06 -19.78
CA PRO A 278 7.07 9.04 -20.83
C PRO A 278 5.89 9.21 -21.78
N THR A 279 5.33 8.09 -22.28
CA THR A 279 4.22 8.11 -23.23
C THR A 279 2.95 8.64 -22.57
N PHE A 280 2.68 8.23 -21.33
CA PHE A 280 1.53 8.75 -20.58
C PHE A 280 1.66 10.25 -20.28
N LYS A 281 2.84 10.69 -19.82
CA LYS A 281 3.14 12.11 -19.55
C LYS A 281 2.94 12.97 -20.81
N ARG A 282 3.48 12.54 -21.95
CA ARG A 282 3.30 13.21 -23.24
C ARG A 282 1.83 13.21 -23.69
N GLY A 283 1.13 12.10 -23.52
CA GLY A 283 -0.29 11.97 -23.87
C GLY A 283 -1.19 12.95 -23.11
N LEU A 284 -0.79 13.34 -21.89
CA LEU A 284 -1.44 14.38 -21.09
C LEU A 284 -0.99 15.81 -21.43
N GLY A 285 -0.10 15.99 -22.42
CA GLY A 285 0.42 17.31 -22.81
C GLY A 285 1.57 17.83 -21.92
N HIS A 286 2.14 16.99 -21.06
CA HIS A 286 3.28 17.33 -20.21
C HIS A 286 4.62 16.89 -20.84
N GLY A 287 5.74 17.44 -20.37
CA GLY A 287 7.08 16.99 -20.80
C GLY A 287 7.53 17.47 -22.18
N ASN A 288 6.96 18.58 -22.68
CA ASN A 288 7.29 19.17 -23.99
C ASN A 288 8.55 20.06 -23.99
N ALA A 289 9.32 20.08 -22.90
CA ALA A 289 10.54 20.86 -22.80
C ALA A 289 11.76 19.98 -23.11
N CYS A 290 12.63 20.44 -24.00
CA CYS A 290 13.92 19.82 -24.23
C CYS A 290 14.82 20.01 -23.00
N GLU A 291 15.42 18.92 -22.51
CA GLU A 291 16.36 18.96 -21.40
C GLU A 291 17.75 18.46 -21.82
N PRO A 292 18.84 19.15 -21.44
CA PRO A 292 20.19 18.79 -21.86
C PRO A 292 20.75 17.62 -21.03
N VAL A 293 20.20 16.42 -21.23
CA VAL A 293 20.53 15.21 -20.45
C VAL A 293 22.02 14.91 -20.41
N LEU A 294 22.73 14.94 -21.54
CA LEU A 294 24.16 14.65 -21.59
C LEU A 294 25.00 15.68 -20.82
N ALA A 295 24.66 16.97 -20.92
CA ALA A 295 25.37 18.01 -20.18
C ALA A 295 25.13 17.86 -18.66
N TRP A 296 23.89 17.56 -18.27
CA TRP A 296 23.53 17.27 -16.88
C TRP A 296 24.27 16.03 -16.35
N LEU A 297 24.30 14.93 -17.11
CA LEU A 297 25.00 13.69 -16.74
C LEU A 297 26.49 13.94 -16.50
N LYS A 298 27.15 14.68 -17.39
CA LYS A 298 28.56 15.05 -17.23
C LYS A 298 28.81 15.87 -15.96
N ALA A 299 27.90 16.79 -15.62
CA ALA A 299 27.99 17.57 -14.40
C ALA A 299 27.82 16.67 -13.15
N GLU A 300 26.89 15.71 -13.17
CA GLU A 300 26.73 14.74 -12.07
C GLU A 300 27.95 13.83 -11.91
N ALA A 301 28.48 13.27 -13.00
CA ALA A 301 29.68 12.44 -12.97
C ALA A 301 30.93 13.20 -12.48
N ALA A 302 30.98 14.52 -12.69
CA ALA A 302 32.07 15.35 -12.18
C ALA A 302 32.03 15.55 -10.65
N LYS A 303 30.84 15.52 -10.02
CA LYS A 303 30.69 15.64 -8.56
C LYS A 303 31.26 14.44 -7.80
N ASP A 304 31.26 13.27 -8.44
CA ASP A 304 31.71 12.00 -7.83
C ASP A 304 33.22 11.75 -8.00
N ARG A 305 33.96 12.60 -8.76
CA ARG A 305 35.41 12.49 -8.82
C ARG A 305 36.02 12.91 -7.48
N PRO A 306 36.88 12.09 -6.85
CA PRO A 306 37.63 12.53 -5.68
C PRO A 306 38.40 13.79 -6.08
N GLN A 307 38.27 14.85 -5.30
CA GLN A 307 39.15 16.00 -5.42
C GLN A 307 40.55 15.49 -5.10
N HIS A 308 41.38 15.25 -6.11
CA HIS A 308 42.80 15.17 -5.92
C HIS A 308 43.21 16.54 -5.40
N HIS A 309 43.32 16.67 -4.07
CA HIS A 309 44.16 17.70 -3.49
C HIS A 309 45.55 17.43 -4.09
N ALA A 310 45.90 18.24 -5.08
CA ALA A 310 47.29 18.41 -5.45
C ALA A 310 48.00 18.82 -4.16
N GLU A 311 48.79 17.90 -3.60
CA GLU A 311 49.85 18.27 -2.69
C GLU A 311 50.70 19.27 -3.45
N ALA A 312 50.46 20.55 -3.17
CA ALA A 312 51.33 21.61 -3.62
C ALA A 312 52.67 21.38 -2.93
N GLU A 313 53.66 20.98 -3.71
CA GLU A 313 55.06 21.33 -3.46
C GLU A 313 55.12 22.77 -2.95
N PHE A 314 55.47 22.98 -1.69
CA PHE A 314 56.15 24.18 -1.23
C PHE A 314 56.87 23.91 0.11
N ALA A 315 58.21 24.00 0.01
CA ALA A 315 59.23 24.23 1.05
C ALA A 315 59.58 23.09 2.02
#